data_AF-A0A3M1FXA4-F1
#
_entry.id   AF-A0A3M1FXA4-F1
#
_cell.length_a   1.000
_cell.length_b   1.000
_cell.length_c   1.000
_cell.angle_alpha   90.00
_cell.angle_beta   90.00
_cell.angle_gamma   90.00
#
_symmetry.space_group_name_H-M   'P 1'
#
loop_
_entity.id
_entity.type
_entity.pdbx_description
1 polymer ?
#
loop_
_entity_poly.entity_id
_entity_poly.type
_entity_poly.pdbx_seq_one_letter_code
_entity_poly.pdbx_strand_id
1 'polypeptide(L)'
;MQEILSKLKAEYAEHPELDEMIRDLSNGEYVDFWASKLCSEDFGNNKEMARALFKTIEANCETFDDFHSLAERVVEPYGLNDKDWARSLYQSAEELAEDFRDYVNLACSVARKDGLDDQLWARDLFKKAEEIADTFDEFEDLGYYIADSDCLADSDWATRLYKRAESLAEDACQFGSLADKVCRDDGLADREWAKALFEKAVSKADSSDDLVTIANDIVYSLSDKEWAKHVYRKALECCGDDDARKYVIE
;
A
#
# COMPACT_ATOMS: atom_id res chain seq x y z
N MET A 1 -27.13 -18.67 -8.68
CA MET A 1 -27.85 -17.88 -7.65
C MET A 1 -29.10 -18.57 -7.10
N GLN A 2 -30.14 -18.89 -7.91
CA GLN A 2 -31.41 -19.43 -7.39
C GLN A 2 -31.27 -20.70 -6.50
N GLU A 3 -30.37 -21.61 -6.85
CA GLU A 3 -30.09 -22.78 -6.02
C GLU A 3 -29.48 -22.40 -4.66
N ILE A 4 -28.54 -21.46 -4.65
CA ILE A 4 -27.89 -20.94 -3.42
C ILE A 4 -28.94 -20.31 -2.52
N LEU A 5 -29.79 -19.42 -3.06
CA LEU A 5 -30.89 -18.78 -2.31
C LEU A 5 -31.84 -19.81 -1.68
N SER A 6 -32.13 -20.91 -2.40
CA SER A 6 -32.99 -21.97 -1.89
C SER A 6 -32.36 -22.70 -0.70
N LYS A 7 -31.06 -22.97 -0.77
CA LYS A 7 -30.32 -23.60 0.35
C LYS A 7 -30.16 -22.63 1.54
N LEU A 8 -29.87 -21.36 1.29
CA LEU A 8 -29.78 -20.33 2.34
C LEU A 8 -31.10 -20.19 3.12
N LYS A 9 -32.25 -20.18 2.43
CA LYS A 9 -33.57 -20.17 3.08
C LYS A 9 -33.83 -21.39 3.94
N ALA A 10 -33.32 -22.56 3.55
CA ALA A 10 -33.50 -23.78 4.31
C ALA A 10 -32.60 -23.81 5.56
N GLU A 11 -31.33 -23.44 5.41
CA GLU A 11 -30.32 -23.49 6.47
C GLU A 11 -30.52 -22.40 7.52
N TYR A 12 -30.83 -21.18 7.08
CA TYR A 12 -30.88 -19.99 7.93
C TYR A 12 -32.31 -19.49 8.17
N ALA A 13 -33.31 -20.38 8.12
CA ALA A 13 -34.74 -20.04 8.22
C ALA A 13 -35.10 -19.17 9.43
N GLU A 14 -34.39 -19.36 10.56
CA GLU A 14 -34.61 -18.62 11.81
C GLU A 14 -33.54 -17.54 12.07
N HIS A 15 -32.62 -17.30 11.11
CA HIS A 15 -31.57 -16.30 11.27
C HIS A 15 -32.11 -14.89 11.03
N PRO A 16 -31.84 -13.91 11.92
CA PRO A 16 -32.44 -12.57 11.83
C PRO A 16 -32.05 -11.80 10.56
N GLU A 17 -30.87 -12.08 9.99
CA GLU A 17 -30.37 -11.45 8.77
C GLU A 17 -30.81 -12.17 7.48
N LEU A 18 -31.59 -13.25 7.54
CA LEU A 18 -31.98 -14.03 6.35
C LEU A 18 -32.69 -13.16 5.30
N ASP A 19 -33.69 -12.39 5.71
CA ASP A 19 -34.49 -11.59 4.78
C ASP A 19 -33.65 -10.55 4.04
N GLU A 20 -32.69 -9.95 4.73
CA GLU A 20 -31.71 -9.02 4.15
C GLU A 20 -30.79 -9.73 3.17
N MET A 21 -30.17 -10.84 3.61
CA MET A 21 -29.29 -11.65 2.76
C MET A 21 -29.99 -12.12 1.48
N ILE A 22 -31.23 -12.60 1.58
CA ILE A 22 -31.99 -13.05 0.41
C ILE A 22 -32.33 -11.87 -0.51
N ARG A 23 -32.71 -10.71 0.03
CA ARG A 23 -33.02 -9.51 -0.77
C ARG A 23 -31.79 -9.08 -1.56
N ASP A 24 -30.66 -8.91 -0.89
CA ASP A 24 -29.43 -8.39 -1.49
C ASP A 24 -28.91 -9.37 -2.57
N LEU A 25 -28.80 -10.66 -2.23
CA LEU A 25 -28.34 -11.69 -3.17
C LEU A 25 -29.29 -11.92 -4.34
N SER A 26 -30.59 -11.65 -4.18
CA SER A 26 -31.55 -11.71 -5.31
C SER A 26 -31.33 -10.59 -6.31
N ASN A 27 -30.81 -9.44 -5.87
CA ASN A 27 -30.44 -8.31 -6.71
C ASN A 27 -29.00 -8.41 -7.24
N GLY A 28 -28.23 -9.39 -6.78
CA GLY A 28 -26.79 -9.49 -7.09
C GLY A 28 -25.94 -8.46 -6.34
N GLU A 29 -26.46 -7.89 -5.26
CA GLU A 29 -25.79 -6.88 -4.44
C GLU A 29 -25.09 -7.56 -3.25
N TYR A 30 -23.98 -6.97 -2.79
CA TYR A 30 -23.26 -7.39 -1.57
C TYR A 30 -22.89 -8.88 -1.54
N VAL A 31 -22.66 -9.49 -2.71
CA VAL A 31 -22.40 -10.95 -2.83
C VAL A 31 -21.13 -11.34 -2.09
N ASP A 32 -20.09 -10.52 -2.17
CA ASP A 32 -18.79 -10.69 -1.53
C ASP A 32 -18.88 -10.50 0.00
N PHE A 33 -19.66 -9.52 0.43
CA PHE A 33 -19.99 -9.29 1.84
C PHE A 33 -20.68 -10.52 2.44
N TRP A 34 -21.75 -11.01 1.81
CA TRP A 34 -22.48 -12.19 2.30
C TRP A 34 -21.63 -13.46 2.23
N ALA A 35 -20.81 -13.62 1.18
CA ALA A 35 -19.86 -14.73 1.10
C ALA A 35 -18.85 -14.72 2.26
N SER A 36 -18.34 -13.54 2.61
CA SER A 36 -17.44 -13.36 3.75
C SER A 36 -18.15 -13.61 5.08
N LYS A 37 -19.36 -13.07 5.26
CA LYS A 37 -20.21 -13.28 6.45
C LYS A 37 -20.56 -14.75 6.67
N LEU A 38 -20.79 -15.51 5.61
CA LEU A 38 -21.04 -16.95 5.70
C LEU A 38 -19.85 -17.73 6.26
N CYS A 39 -18.63 -17.19 6.19
CA CYS A 39 -17.46 -17.79 6.82
C CYS A 39 -17.36 -17.51 8.32
N SER A 40 -18.23 -16.66 8.90
CA SER A 40 -18.19 -16.34 10.33
C SER A 40 -18.90 -17.39 11.20
N GLU A 41 -18.63 -17.36 12.50
CA GLU A 41 -19.31 -18.21 13.48
C GLU A 41 -20.83 -17.97 13.53
N ASP A 42 -21.30 -16.74 13.29
CA ASP A 42 -22.73 -16.40 13.26
C ASP A 42 -23.50 -17.23 12.22
N PHE A 43 -22.82 -17.56 11.11
CA PHE A 43 -23.37 -18.38 10.03
C PHE A 43 -22.86 -19.83 10.07
N GLY A 44 -22.27 -20.25 11.20
CA GLY A 44 -21.79 -21.61 11.40
C GLY A 44 -20.55 -21.97 10.56
N ASN A 45 -19.77 -20.97 10.13
CA ASN A 45 -18.60 -21.14 9.25
C ASN A 45 -18.95 -21.91 7.96
N ASN A 46 -20.04 -21.54 7.29
CA ASN A 46 -20.53 -22.20 6.08
C ASN A 46 -19.70 -21.85 4.84
N LYS A 47 -18.49 -22.39 4.81
CA LYS A 47 -17.52 -22.23 3.72
C LYS A 47 -18.01 -22.78 2.38
N GLU A 48 -18.93 -23.74 2.38
CA GLU A 48 -19.51 -24.27 1.16
C GLU A 48 -20.39 -23.22 0.46
N MET A 49 -21.31 -22.57 1.20
CA MET A 49 -22.13 -21.49 0.66
C MET A 49 -21.30 -20.26 0.29
N ALA A 50 -20.34 -19.90 1.14
CA ALA A 50 -19.40 -18.82 0.84
C ALA A 50 -18.67 -19.07 -0.48
N ARG A 51 -18.10 -20.27 -0.66
CA ARG A 51 -17.45 -20.67 -1.92
C ARG A 51 -18.41 -20.58 -3.10
N ALA A 52 -19.65 -21.02 -2.95
CA ALA A 52 -20.64 -20.96 -4.02
C ALA A 52 -20.94 -19.51 -4.44
N LEU A 53 -21.04 -18.57 -3.50
CA LEU A 53 -21.22 -17.14 -3.79
C LEU A 53 -19.97 -16.54 -4.45
N PHE A 54 -18.76 -16.81 -3.94
CA PHE A 54 -17.53 -16.36 -4.59
C PHE A 54 -17.38 -16.92 -6.00
N LYS A 55 -17.83 -18.16 -6.27
CA LYS A 55 -17.88 -18.71 -7.64
C LYS A 55 -18.84 -17.96 -8.56
N THR A 56 -19.89 -17.33 -8.02
CA THR A 56 -20.74 -16.44 -8.84
C THR A 56 -20.05 -15.12 -9.15
N ILE A 57 -19.18 -14.62 -8.26
CA ILE A 57 -18.37 -13.43 -8.51
C ILE A 57 -17.31 -13.74 -9.57
N GLU A 58 -16.55 -14.83 -9.39
CA GLU A 58 -15.50 -15.28 -10.32
C GLU A 58 -16.00 -15.38 -11.78
N ALA A 59 -17.22 -15.87 -11.97
CA ALA A 59 -17.82 -16.02 -13.29
C ALA A 59 -18.07 -14.69 -14.04
N ASN A 60 -17.99 -13.56 -13.34
CA ASN A 60 -18.15 -12.21 -13.90
C ASN A 60 -16.86 -11.38 -13.81
N CYS A 61 -15.74 -11.95 -13.36
CA CYS A 61 -14.46 -11.24 -13.34
C CYS A 61 -13.93 -11.07 -14.76
N GLU A 62 -13.57 -9.83 -15.14
CA GLU A 62 -13.05 -9.51 -16.47
C GLU A 62 -11.76 -8.68 -16.42
N THR A 63 -11.48 -8.02 -15.29
CA THR A 63 -10.37 -7.07 -15.12
C THR A 63 -9.35 -7.54 -14.08
N PHE A 64 -8.16 -6.93 -14.09
CA PHE A 64 -7.15 -7.10 -13.04
C PHE A 64 -7.77 -6.95 -11.64
N ASP A 65 -8.50 -5.86 -11.40
CA ASP A 65 -9.09 -5.52 -10.10
C ASP A 65 -10.13 -6.56 -9.66
N ASP A 66 -10.92 -7.11 -10.59
CA ASP A 66 -11.92 -8.14 -10.26
C ASP A 66 -11.24 -9.41 -9.72
N PHE A 67 -10.20 -9.88 -10.42
CA PHE A 67 -9.48 -11.10 -10.05
C PHE A 67 -8.65 -10.88 -8.78
N HIS A 68 -7.93 -9.75 -8.69
CA HIS A 68 -7.12 -9.38 -7.53
C HIS A 68 -7.97 -9.26 -6.26
N SER A 69 -9.09 -8.51 -6.33
CA SER A 69 -9.99 -8.33 -5.20
C SER A 69 -10.63 -9.63 -4.74
N LEU A 70 -11.03 -10.50 -5.68
CA LEU A 70 -11.58 -11.81 -5.34
C LEU A 70 -10.52 -12.71 -4.69
N ALA A 71 -9.28 -12.69 -5.19
CA ALA A 71 -8.18 -13.46 -4.61
C ALA A 71 -7.92 -13.05 -3.15
N GLU A 72 -7.91 -11.74 -2.85
CA GLU A 72 -7.79 -11.21 -1.48
C GLU A 72 -8.92 -11.72 -0.56
N ARG A 73 -10.16 -11.80 -1.05
CA ARG A 73 -11.27 -12.36 -0.25
C ARG A 73 -11.15 -13.86 -0.02
N VAL A 74 -10.68 -14.60 -1.02
CA VAL A 74 -10.58 -16.06 -0.97
C VAL A 74 -9.40 -16.52 -0.10
N VAL A 75 -8.29 -15.77 -0.10
CA VAL A 75 -7.09 -16.08 0.68
C VAL A 75 -7.22 -15.72 2.17
N GLU A 76 -8.20 -14.89 2.53
CA GLU A 76 -8.42 -14.39 3.89
C GLU A 76 -8.34 -15.53 4.94
N PRO A 77 -7.43 -15.45 5.94
CA PRO A 77 -7.19 -16.53 6.89
C PRO A 77 -8.42 -16.98 7.67
N TYR A 78 -9.29 -16.03 8.03
CA TYR A 78 -10.53 -16.27 8.76
C TYR A 78 -11.73 -16.52 7.83
N GLY A 79 -11.53 -16.38 6.52
CA GLY A 79 -12.54 -16.65 5.50
C GLY A 79 -12.41 -18.08 4.96
N LEU A 80 -12.40 -18.20 3.63
CA LEU A 80 -12.19 -19.50 2.98
C LEU A 80 -10.79 -20.04 3.27
N ASN A 81 -9.78 -19.17 3.29
CA ASN A 81 -8.35 -19.54 3.37
C ASN A 81 -7.97 -20.57 2.29
N ASP A 82 -8.49 -20.39 1.08
CA ASP A 82 -8.19 -21.27 -0.06
C ASP A 82 -7.04 -20.67 -0.88
N LYS A 83 -5.82 -20.98 -0.44
CA LYS A 83 -4.59 -20.47 -1.06
C LYS A 83 -4.39 -20.96 -2.50
N ASP A 84 -4.85 -22.16 -2.83
CA ASP A 84 -4.72 -22.70 -4.19
C ASP A 84 -5.64 -21.97 -5.17
N TRP A 85 -6.87 -21.68 -4.74
CA TRP A 85 -7.79 -20.89 -5.55
C TRP A 85 -7.35 -19.43 -5.65
N ALA A 86 -6.94 -18.82 -4.54
CA ALA A 86 -6.41 -17.46 -4.55
C ALA A 86 -5.19 -17.33 -5.48
N ARG A 87 -4.27 -18.30 -5.47
CA ARG A 87 -3.15 -18.34 -6.43
C ARG A 87 -3.62 -18.35 -7.87
N SER A 88 -4.63 -19.15 -8.20
CA SER A 88 -5.17 -19.21 -9.57
C SER A 88 -5.78 -17.86 -9.98
N LEU A 89 -6.48 -17.18 -9.07
CA LEU A 89 -7.06 -15.86 -9.31
C LEU A 89 -5.98 -14.79 -9.48
N TYR A 90 -4.95 -14.78 -8.63
CA TYR A 90 -3.81 -13.87 -8.78
C TYR A 90 -3.04 -14.12 -10.09
N GLN A 91 -2.96 -15.35 -10.58
CA GLN A 91 -2.39 -15.64 -11.90
C GLN A 91 -3.23 -15.02 -13.03
N SER A 92 -4.56 -15.14 -12.95
CA SER A 92 -5.44 -14.43 -13.89
C SER A 92 -5.28 -12.91 -13.81
N ALA A 93 -5.12 -12.34 -12.61
CA ALA A 93 -4.83 -10.92 -12.43
C ALA A 93 -3.48 -10.56 -13.08
N GLU A 94 -2.42 -11.36 -12.86
CA GLU A 94 -1.11 -11.15 -13.48
C GLU A 94 -1.17 -11.12 -15.02
N GLU A 95 -1.97 -11.98 -15.64
CA GLU A 95 -2.17 -12.01 -17.09
C GLU A 95 -2.82 -10.72 -17.64
N LEU A 96 -3.54 -9.99 -16.80
CA LEU A 96 -4.24 -8.74 -17.13
C LEU A 96 -3.51 -7.48 -16.62
N ALA A 97 -2.41 -7.63 -15.88
CA ALA A 97 -1.66 -6.51 -15.33
C ALA A 97 -0.94 -5.72 -16.45
N GLU A 98 -1.21 -4.42 -16.55
CA GLU A 98 -0.71 -3.58 -17.64
C GLU A 98 0.28 -2.51 -17.15
N ASP A 99 0.15 -2.05 -15.91
CA ASP A 99 0.89 -0.90 -15.40
C ASP A 99 1.69 -1.17 -14.13
N PHE A 100 2.51 -0.17 -13.75
CA PHE A 100 3.35 -0.22 -12.55
C PHE A 100 2.54 -0.57 -11.28
N ARG A 101 1.34 0.01 -11.13
CA ARG A 101 0.54 -0.15 -9.92
C ARG A 101 -0.06 -1.55 -9.84
N ASP A 102 -0.49 -2.13 -10.96
CA ASP A 102 -0.97 -3.51 -11.01
C ASP A 102 0.10 -4.48 -10.49
N TYR A 103 1.34 -4.36 -11.00
CA TYR A 103 2.44 -5.23 -10.60
C TYR A 103 2.83 -5.04 -9.14
N VAL A 104 2.90 -3.80 -8.63
CA VAL A 104 3.20 -3.53 -7.22
C VAL A 104 2.11 -4.08 -6.31
N ASN A 105 0.83 -3.81 -6.61
CA ASN A 105 -0.29 -4.28 -5.80
C ASN A 105 -0.34 -5.80 -5.74
N LEU A 106 -0.15 -6.46 -6.89
CA LEU A 106 -0.10 -7.91 -6.95
C LEU A 106 1.10 -8.47 -6.18
N ALA A 107 2.28 -7.87 -6.31
CA ALA A 107 3.50 -8.29 -5.61
C ALA A 107 3.32 -8.26 -4.09
N CYS A 108 2.75 -7.16 -3.56
CA CYS A 108 2.44 -7.03 -2.15
C CYS A 108 1.45 -8.12 -1.69
N SER A 109 0.35 -8.31 -2.43
CA SER A 109 -0.66 -9.33 -2.10
C SER A 109 -0.11 -10.75 -2.06
N VAL A 110 0.75 -11.14 -3.00
CA VAL A 110 1.33 -12.49 -3.00
C VAL A 110 2.44 -12.66 -1.95
N ALA A 111 3.12 -11.58 -1.55
CA ALA A 111 4.14 -11.60 -0.50
C ALA A 111 3.57 -11.71 0.92
N ARG A 112 2.33 -11.26 1.14
CA ARG A 112 1.71 -11.23 2.48
C ARG A 112 1.77 -12.59 3.17
N LYS A 113 2.28 -12.60 4.41
CA LYS A 113 2.47 -13.80 5.25
C LYS A 113 1.15 -14.49 5.61
N ASP A 114 0.10 -13.72 5.80
CA ASP A 114 -1.25 -14.21 6.06
C ASP A 114 -1.96 -14.68 4.77
N GLY A 115 -1.48 -14.22 3.61
CA GLY A 115 -1.93 -14.64 2.28
C GLY A 115 -1.14 -15.84 1.74
N LEU A 116 -0.52 -15.68 0.56
CA LEU A 116 0.23 -16.75 -0.11
C LEU A 116 1.64 -16.97 0.44
N ASP A 117 2.25 -15.95 1.05
CA ASP A 117 3.65 -15.95 1.49
C ASP A 117 4.62 -16.41 0.38
N ASP A 118 4.36 -16.01 -0.88
CA ASP A 118 5.18 -16.38 -2.04
C ASP A 118 6.17 -15.26 -2.38
N GLN A 119 7.25 -15.22 -1.61
CA GLN A 119 8.31 -14.21 -1.75
C GLN A 119 9.04 -14.29 -3.10
N LEU A 120 9.09 -15.47 -3.73
CA LEU A 120 9.73 -15.65 -5.03
C LEU A 120 8.89 -15.03 -6.14
N TRP A 121 7.59 -15.30 -6.13
CA TRP A 121 6.66 -14.72 -7.09
C TRP A 121 6.54 -13.20 -6.90
N ALA A 122 6.42 -12.73 -5.65
CA ALA A 122 6.45 -11.30 -5.33
C ALA A 122 7.68 -10.60 -5.92
N ARG A 123 8.86 -11.19 -5.75
CA ARG A 123 10.11 -10.68 -6.31
C ARG A 123 10.10 -10.61 -7.83
N ASP A 124 9.48 -11.54 -8.53
CA ASP A 124 9.38 -11.48 -9.99
C ASP A 124 8.40 -10.41 -10.46
N LEU A 125 7.29 -10.20 -9.75
CA LEU A 125 6.34 -9.11 -10.01
C LEU A 125 6.96 -7.73 -9.75
N PHE A 126 7.71 -7.56 -8.65
CA PHE A 126 8.43 -6.32 -8.38
C PHE A 126 9.48 -5.99 -9.45
N LYS A 127 10.12 -7.00 -10.08
CA LYS A 127 10.99 -6.74 -11.23
C LYS A 127 10.22 -6.22 -12.43
N LYS A 128 9.01 -6.76 -12.71
CA LYS A 128 8.15 -6.24 -13.79
C LYS A 128 7.76 -4.78 -13.51
N ALA A 129 7.44 -4.44 -12.26
CA ALA A 129 7.22 -3.06 -11.85
C ALA A 129 8.47 -2.18 -12.04
N GLU A 130 9.67 -2.67 -11.67
CA GLU A 130 10.94 -1.96 -11.88
C GLU A 130 11.23 -1.68 -13.36
N GLU A 131 10.86 -2.60 -14.26
CA GLU A 131 11.03 -2.44 -15.72
C GLU A 131 10.12 -1.36 -16.30
N ILE A 132 8.97 -1.08 -15.68
CA ILE A 132 7.99 -0.07 -16.11
C ILE A 132 8.30 1.29 -15.49
N ALA A 133 8.76 1.32 -14.24
CA ALA A 133 9.01 2.55 -13.48
C ALA A 133 9.93 3.52 -14.24
N ASP A 134 9.50 4.78 -14.36
CA ASP A 134 10.24 5.83 -15.06
C ASP A 134 10.29 7.16 -14.30
N THR A 135 9.46 7.34 -13.27
CA THR A 135 9.38 8.57 -12.47
C THR A 135 10.07 8.47 -11.10
N PHE A 136 10.34 9.63 -10.49
CA PHE A 136 10.79 9.71 -9.09
C PHE A 136 9.84 8.94 -8.16
N ASP A 137 8.54 9.22 -8.25
CA ASP A 137 7.52 8.68 -7.34
C ASP A 137 7.44 7.15 -7.44
N GLU A 138 7.54 6.58 -8.64
CA GLU A 138 7.52 5.12 -8.84
C GLU A 138 8.76 4.44 -8.26
N PHE A 139 9.96 4.99 -8.45
CA PHE A 139 11.17 4.43 -7.85
C PHE A 139 11.18 4.57 -6.33
N GLU A 140 10.63 5.66 -5.79
CA GLU A 140 10.46 5.84 -4.35
C GLU A 140 9.46 4.83 -3.78
N ASP A 141 8.28 4.70 -4.40
CA ASP A 141 7.25 3.73 -4.00
C ASP A 141 7.80 2.30 -4.05
N LEU A 142 8.48 1.93 -5.15
CA LEU A 142 9.02 0.59 -5.30
C LEU A 142 10.08 0.29 -4.24
N GLY A 143 10.94 1.26 -3.92
CA GLY A 143 11.90 1.14 -2.81
C GLY A 143 11.19 0.94 -1.46
N TYR A 144 10.09 1.65 -1.22
CA TYR A 144 9.30 1.52 0.01
C TYR A 144 8.71 0.12 0.16
N TYR A 145 8.00 -0.38 -0.85
CA TYR A 145 7.38 -1.72 -0.76
C TYR A 145 8.41 -2.84 -0.69
N ILE A 146 9.55 -2.71 -1.37
CA ILE A 146 10.60 -3.75 -1.32
C ILE A 146 11.32 -3.78 0.03
N ALA A 147 11.48 -2.62 0.69
CA ALA A 147 12.03 -2.55 2.05
C ALA A 147 11.07 -3.11 3.12
N ASP A 148 9.75 -3.09 2.85
CA ASP A 148 8.72 -3.50 3.80
C ASP A 148 8.88 -4.98 4.20
N SER A 149 8.80 -5.22 5.51
CA SER A 149 8.92 -6.55 6.12
C SER A 149 7.75 -7.49 5.86
N ASP A 150 6.59 -6.94 5.48
CA ASP A 150 5.42 -7.70 5.03
C ASP A 150 5.46 -8.00 3.52
N CYS A 151 6.44 -7.41 2.83
CA CYS A 151 6.83 -7.76 1.47
C CYS A 151 8.18 -8.51 1.50
N LEU A 152 9.22 -7.98 0.87
CA LEU A 152 10.49 -8.70 0.66
C LEU A 152 11.54 -8.48 1.74
N ALA A 153 11.45 -7.40 2.53
CA ALA A 153 12.50 -6.95 3.45
C ALA A 153 13.90 -6.84 2.79
N ASP A 154 13.97 -6.41 1.52
CA ASP A 154 15.21 -6.37 0.74
C ASP A 154 15.79 -4.95 0.72
N SER A 155 16.47 -4.60 1.81
CA SER A 155 17.11 -3.29 2.00
C SER A 155 18.16 -2.95 0.93
N ASP A 156 18.86 -3.96 0.39
CA ASP A 156 19.88 -3.76 -0.64
C ASP A 156 19.24 -3.33 -1.97
N TRP A 157 18.14 -3.97 -2.36
CA TRP A 157 17.39 -3.57 -3.54
C TRP A 157 16.67 -2.23 -3.34
N ALA A 158 16.02 -2.03 -2.19
CA ALA A 158 15.40 -0.75 -1.86
C ALA A 158 16.41 0.41 -1.92
N THR A 159 17.63 0.22 -1.39
CA THR A 159 18.73 1.20 -1.51
C THR A 159 19.02 1.56 -2.97
N ARG A 160 19.09 0.57 -3.88
CA ARG A 160 19.34 0.83 -5.30
C ARG A 160 18.22 1.64 -5.95
N LEU A 161 16.98 1.37 -5.60
CA LEU A 161 15.80 2.06 -6.11
C LEU A 161 15.73 3.50 -5.59
N TYR A 162 15.97 3.71 -4.30
CA TYR A 162 16.08 5.04 -3.73
C TYR A 162 17.23 5.85 -4.32
N LYS A 163 18.37 5.23 -4.65
CA LYS A 163 19.43 5.91 -5.41
C LYS A 163 18.99 6.32 -6.81
N ARG A 164 18.11 5.53 -7.44
CA ARG A 164 17.50 5.87 -8.73
C ARG A 164 16.52 7.04 -8.57
N ALA A 165 15.64 7.01 -7.58
CA ALA A 165 14.75 8.12 -7.22
C ALA A 165 15.56 9.40 -6.94
N GLU A 166 16.60 9.33 -6.10
CA GLU A 166 17.50 10.45 -5.80
C GLU A 166 18.10 11.11 -7.06
N SER A 167 18.37 10.31 -8.11
CA SER A 167 18.91 10.83 -9.37
C SER A 167 17.88 11.54 -10.26
N LEU A 168 16.59 11.31 -10.01
CA LEU A 168 15.46 11.90 -10.72
C LEU A 168 14.84 13.07 -9.94
N ALA A 169 15.13 13.21 -8.64
CA ALA A 169 14.60 14.27 -7.80
C ALA A 169 15.03 15.66 -8.29
N GLU A 170 14.05 16.56 -8.47
CA GLU A 170 14.25 17.90 -9.03
C GLU A 170 14.07 19.01 -7.99
N ASP A 171 13.20 18.79 -7.01
CA ASP A 171 12.74 19.80 -6.04
C ASP A 171 12.96 19.40 -4.58
N ALA A 172 12.68 20.35 -3.69
CA ALA A 172 12.88 20.18 -2.26
C ALA A 172 11.95 19.13 -1.62
N CYS A 173 10.72 19.01 -2.13
CA CYS A 173 9.72 18.07 -1.62
C CYS A 173 10.18 16.63 -1.88
N GLN A 174 10.64 16.34 -3.09
CA GLN A 174 11.13 15.02 -3.49
C GLN A 174 12.37 14.60 -2.67
N PHE A 175 13.33 15.51 -2.47
CA PHE A 175 14.47 15.21 -1.60
C PHE A 175 14.05 14.99 -0.13
N GLY A 176 13.09 15.77 0.37
CA GLY A 176 12.55 15.63 1.73
C GLY A 176 11.80 14.31 1.94
N SER A 177 10.93 13.95 0.99
CA SER A 177 10.19 12.68 1.00
C SER A 177 11.15 11.50 1.03
N LEU A 178 12.15 11.49 0.13
CA LEU A 178 13.14 10.43 0.09
C LEU A 178 13.95 10.35 1.39
N ALA A 179 14.25 11.48 2.02
CA ALA A 179 14.94 11.52 3.30
C ALA A 179 14.13 10.85 4.43
N ASP A 180 12.81 11.09 4.49
CA ASP A 180 11.91 10.40 5.42
C ASP A 180 11.97 8.88 5.18
N LYS A 181 11.85 8.44 3.92
CA LYS A 181 11.86 7.00 3.59
C LYS A 181 13.16 6.30 3.99
N VAL A 182 14.32 6.89 3.70
CA VAL A 182 15.61 6.21 4.00
C VAL A 182 15.96 6.23 5.49
N CYS A 183 15.44 7.17 6.29
CA CYS A 183 15.73 7.22 7.73
C CYS A 183 14.86 6.31 8.59
N ARG A 184 13.75 5.81 8.04
CA ARG A 184 12.77 4.97 8.75
C ARG A 184 13.44 3.74 9.36
N ASP A 185 13.17 3.51 10.65
CA ASP A 185 13.75 2.41 11.42
C ASP A 185 13.24 1.03 10.95
N ASP A 186 12.04 0.98 10.38
CA ASP A 186 11.43 -0.20 9.74
C ASP A 186 11.79 -0.34 8.25
N GLY A 187 12.62 0.56 7.71
CA GLY A 187 13.15 0.54 6.36
C GLY A 187 14.68 0.38 6.35
N LEU A 188 15.40 1.42 5.92
CA LEU A 188 16.86 1.39 5.82
C LEU A 188 17.59 1.87 7.07
N ALA A 189 16.94 2.65 7.93
CA ALA A 189 17.53 3.30 9.10
C ALA A 189 18.81 4.12 8.80
N ASP A 190 18.98 4.61 7.57
CA ASP A 190 20.17 5.34 7.13
C ASP A 190 20.02 6.84 7.39
N ARG A 191 20.26 7.21 8.65
CA ARG A 191 20.18 8.60 9.13
C ARG A 191 21.22 9.53 8.49
N GLU A 192 22.37 9.01 8.10
CA GLU A 192 23.42 9.82 7.46
C GLU A 192 23.04 10.16 6.02
N TRP A 193 22.48 9.22 5.28
CA TRP A 193 21.96 9.49 3.94
C TRP A 193 20.74 10.41 3.98
N ALA A 194 19.81 10.20 4.91
CA ALA A 194 18.68 11.11 5.11
C ALA A 194 19.14 12.55 5.38
N LYS A 195 20.16 12.73 6.22
CA LYS A 195 20.76 14.05 6.45
C LYS A 195 21.28 14.67 5.15
N ALA A 196 22.01 13.92 4.33
CA ALA A 196 22.49 14.43 3.04
C ALA A 196 21.35 14.79 2.07
N LEU A 197 20.23 14.06 2.10
CA LEU A 197 19.04 14.37 1.31
C LEU A 197 18.32 15.62 1.80
N PHE A 198 18.16 15.80 3.12
CA PHE A 198 17.62 17.04 3.69
C PHE A 198 18.50 18.26 3.38
N GLU A 199 19.82 18.11 3.37
CA GLU A 199 20.73 19.18 2.92
C GLU A 199 20.45 19.59 1.47
N LYS A 200 20.19 18.62 0.58
CA LYS A 200 19.76 18.88 -0.81
C LYS A 200 18.39 19.56 -0.84
N ALA A 201 17.43 19.11 -0.04
CA ALA A 201 16.11 19.73 0.07
C ALA A 201 16.23 21.21 0.47
N VAL A 202 17.00 21.53 1.52
CA VAL A 202 17.24 22.92 1.97
C VAL A 202 17.92 23.78 0.89
N SER A 203 18.75 23.17 0.04
CA SER A 203 19.40 23.86 -1.08
C SER A 203 18.45 24.15 -2.25
N LYS A 204 17.40 23.34 -2.40
CA LYS A 204 16.39 23.40 -3.45
C LYS A 204 15.11 24.12 -3.04
N ALA A 205 14.99 24.49 -1.76
CA ALA A 205 13.84 25.20 -1.25
C ALA A 205 13.70 26.57 -1.94
N ASP A 206 12.53 26.82 -2.52
CA ASP A 206 12.24 28.04 -3.29
C ASP A 206 11.45 29.06 -2.47
N SER A 207 10.91 28.65 -1.32
CA SER A 207 10.11 29.49 -0.43
C SER A 207 10.48 29.32 1.04
N SER A 208 10.03 30.27 1.87
CA SER A 208 10.09 30.13 3.33
C SER A 208 9.27 28.93 3.81
N ASP A 209 8.17 28.62 3.12
CA ASP A 209 7.27 27.53 3.50
C ASP A 209 7.92 26.17 3.24
N ASP A 210 8.68 26.02 2.15
CA ASP A 210 9.48 24.82 1.90
C ASP A 210 10.50 24.60 3.03
N LEU A 211 11.21 25.66 3.44
CA LEU A 211 12.19 25.60 4.52
C LEU A 211 11.53 25.24 5.87
N VAL A 212 10.33 25.76 6.15
CA VAL A 212 9.56 25.41 7.34
C VAL A 212 9.16 23.93 7.32
N THR A 213 8.69 23.43 6.19
CA THR A 213 8.34 22.01 6.01
C THR A 213 9.55 21.12 6.24
N ILE A 214 10.68 21.41 5.57
CA ILE A 214 11.93 20.64 5.74
C ILE A 214 12.42 20.66 7.19
N ALA A 215 12.31 21.81 7.88
CA ALA A 215 12.69 21.91 9.29
C ALA A 215 11.81 21.01 10.18
N ASN A 216 10.51 20.94 9.93
CA ASN A 216 9.61 20.01 10.62
C ASN A 216 10.02 18.56 10.37
N ASP A 217 10.31 18.22 9.11
CA ASP A 217 10.67 16.86 8.71
C ASP A 217 12.01 16.42 9.33
N ILE A 218 12.99 17.32 9.45
CA ILE A 218 14.25 17.06 10.15
C ILE A 218 14.00 16.73 11.63
N VAL A 219 13.10 17.46 12.30
CA VAL A 219 12.75 17.15 13.71
C VAL A 219 12.07 15.79 13.79
N TYR A 220 11.12 15.51 12.90
CA TYR A 220 10.36 14.26 12.93
C TYR A 220 11.26 13.05 12.63
N SER A 221 12.02 13.14 11.55
CA SER A 221 12.82 12.04 10.98
C SER A 221 14.13 11.81 11.71
N LEU A 222 14.83 12.91 12.05
CA LEU A 222 16.19 12.85 12.60
C LEU A 222 16.29 13.26 14.07
N SER A 223 15.20 13.80 14.65
CA SER A 223 15.22 14.37 16.00
C SER A 223 16.27 15.48 16.21
N ASP A 224 16.79 16.07 15.13
CA ASP A 224 17.83 17.12 15.19
C ASP A 224 17.20 18.51 15.31
N LYS A 225 16.81 18.84 16.54
CA LYS A 225 16.16 20.12 16.86
C LYS A 225 17.07 21.33 16.65
N GLU A 226 18.38 21.16 16.80
CA GLU A 226 19.32 22.28 16.62
C GLU A 226 19.50 22.59 15.15
N TRP A 227 19.62 21.58 14.29
CA TRP A 227 19.64 21.81 12.86
C TRP A 227 18.32 22.39 12.34
N ALA A 228 17.19 21.85 12.76
CA ALA A 228 15.88 22.40 12.39
C ALA A 228 15.73 23.89 12.76
N LYS A 229 16.19 24.32 13.96
CA LYS A 229 16.26 25.74 14.33
C LYS A 229 17.05 26.58 13.33
N HIS A 230 18.17 26.08 12.82
CA HIS A 230 18.93 26.79 11.79
C HIS A 230 18.15 26.93 10.48
N VAL A 231 17.43 25.90 10.07
CA VAL A 231 16.59 25.93 8.86
C VAL A 231 15.40 26.89 9.03
N TYR A 232 14.75 26.93 10.20
CA TYR A 232 13.70 27.94 10.49
C TYR A 232 14.22 29.36 10.45
N ARG A 233 15.43 29.64 10.98
CA ARG A 233 16.02 30.98 10.87
C ARG A 233 16.19 31.40 9.41
N LYS A 234 16.66 30.47 8.55
CA LYS A 234 16.75 30.70 7.11
C LYS A 234 15.37 31.01 6.49
N ALA A 235 14.33 30.30 6.90
CA ALA A 235 12.96 30.57 6.45
C ALA A 235 12.49 32.00 6.81
N LEU A 236 12.80 32.45 8.03
CA LEU A 236 12.46 33.79 8.53
C LEU A 236 13.24 34.90 7.84
N GLU A 237 14.46 34.63 7.40
CA GLU A 237 15.24 35.58 6.60
C GLU A 237 14.65 35.75 5.20
N CYS A 238 14.14 34.66 4.61
CA CYS A 238 13.53 34.60 3.28
C CYS A 238 12.13 35.23 3.21
N CYS A 239 11.32 35.19 4.27
CA CYS A 239 9.94 35.70 4.23
C CYS A 239 9.84 37.25 4.19
N GLY A 240 10.95 37.97 4.37
CA GLY A 240 11.01 39.43 4.20
C GLY A 240 10.21 40.26 5.21
N ASP A 241 9.62 39.63 6.22
CA ASP A 241 8.84 40.31 7.25
C ASP A 241 9.77 40.85 8.35
N ASP A 242 10.08 42.14 8.29
CA ASP A 242 11.01 42.82 9.19
C ASP A 242 10.57 42.75 10.67
N ASP A 243 9.26 42.58 10.95
CA ASP A 243 8.76 42.42 12.32
C ASP A 243 9.02 41.01 12.87
N ALA A 244 9.03 39.97 12.03
CA ALA A 244 9.38 38.61 12.45
C ALA A 244 10.88 38.46 12.74
N ARG A 245 11.75 39.18 12.01
CA ARG A 245 13.22 39.17 12.22
C ARG A 245 13.64 39.62 13.61
N LYS A 246 12.89 40.51 14.24
CA LYS A 246 13.22 41.08 15.56
C LYS A 246 13.15 40.05 16.70
N TYR A 247 12.39 38.98 16.54
CA TYR A 247 12.20 37.95 17.57
C TYR A 247 13.14 36.74 17.44
N VAL A 248 14.05 36.75 16.45
CA VAL A 248 14.90 35.60 16.07
C VAL A 248 16.38 35.78 16.48
N ILE A 249 16.78 37.02 16.78
CA ILE A 249 18.18 37.40 17.05
C ILE A 249 18.53 37.36 18.56
N GLU A 250 17.60 36.97 19.44
CA GLU A 250 17.87 36.69 20.86
C GLU A 250 17.74 35.19 21.18
#